data_AF-A0A972MAB9-F1
#
_entry.id   AF-A0A972MAB9-F1
#
_cell.length_a   1.000
_cell.length_b   1.000
_cell.length_c   1.000
_cell.angle_alpha   90.00
_cell.angle_beta   90.00
_cell.angle_gamma   90.00
#
_symmetry.space_group_name_H-M   'P 1'
#
loop_
_entity.id
_entity.type
_entity.pdbx_description
1 polymer ?
#
loop_
_entity_poly.entity_id
_entity_poly.type
_entity_poly.pdbx_seq_one_letter_code
_entity_poly.pdbx_strand_id
1 'polypeptide(L)' 'MKYTELQDKSLEELNKLLKEKKLEVFTLKVKLKTMQLTNTAELREAKKDVARIKTAISAKMKNR' A
#
# COMPACT_ATOMS: atom_id res chain seq x y z
N MET A 1 7.28 3.74 -0.41
CA MET A 1 7.51 3.75 1.06
C MET A 1 8.79 3.00 1.43
N LYS A 2 9.59 3.48 2.40
CA LYS A 2 10.76 2.74 2.94
C LYS A 2 10.28 1.70 3.97
N TYR A 3 10.83 0.49 3.87
CA TYR A 3 10.43 -0.68 4.64
C TYR A 3 10.71 -0.57 6.15
N THR A 4 11.67 0.30 6.52
CA THR A 4 12.10 0.54 7.90
C THR A 4 10.99 1.14 8.77
N GLU A 5 10.26 2.15 8.31
CA GLU A 5 9.16 2.75 9.08
C GLU A 5 7.94 1.83 9.24
N LEU A 6 7.85 0.76 8.44
CA LEU A 6 6.77 -0.23 8.50
C LEU A 6 7.06 -1.34 9.52
N GLN A 7 8.32 -1.56 9.89
CA GLN A 7 8.67 -2.52 10.95
C GLN A 7 8.49 -1.95 12.36
N ASP A 8 8.75 -0.67 12.56
CA ASP A 8 8.58 -0.01 13.87
C ASP A 8 7.11 0.20 14.25
N LYS A 9 6.22 0.37 13.27
CA LYS A 9 4.78 0.62 13.50
C LYS A 9 4.01 -0.60 14.00
N SER A 10 3.02 -0.38 14.86
CA SER A 10 2.17 -1.46 15.38
C SER A 10 1.32 -2.11 14.27
N LEU A 11 0.86 -3.35 14.52
CA LEU A 11 -0.05 -4.08 13.62
C LEU A 11 -1.30 -3.25 13.26
N GLU A 12 -1.79 -2.43 14.19
CA GLU A 12 -2.94 -1.54 13.96
C GLU A 12 -2.61 -0.36 13.04
N GLU A 13 -1.44 0.26 13.18
CA GLU A 13 -0.99 1.33 12.30
C GLU A 13 -0.72 0.81 10.88
N LEU A 14 -0.15 -0.39 10.76
CA LEU A 14 0.02 -1.05 9.46
C LEU A 14 -1.32 -1.31 8.76
N ASN A 15 -2.34 -1.72 9.51
CA ASN A 15 -3.69 -1.89 8.98
C ASN A 15 -4.36 -0.56 8.60
N LYS A 16 -4.14 0.52 9.37
CA LYS A 16 -4.59 1.87 9.01
C LYS A 16 -3.93 2.34 7.70
N LEU A 17 -2.60 2.25 7.60
CA LEU A 17 -1.87 2.61 6.37
C LEU A 17 -2.32 1.79 5.17
N LEU A 18 -2.62 0.50 5.36
CA LEU A 18 -3.13 -0.37 4.31
C LEU A 18 -4.49 0.10 3.79
N LYS A 19 -5.38 0.58 4.67
CA LYS A 19 -6.68 1.15 4.27
C LYS A 19 -6.50 2.45 3.47
N GLU A 20 -5.64 3.34 3.93
CA GLU A 20 -5.31 4.59 3.21
C GLU A 20 -4.74 4.30 1.81
N LYS A 21 -3.71 3.45 1.71
CA LYS A 21 -3.10 3.11 0.42
C LYS A 21 -4.06 2.36 -0.51
N LYS A 22 -5.01 1.58 0.03
CA LYS A 22 -6.08 0.98 -0.79
C LYS A 22 -7.02 2.02 -1.39
N LEU A 23 -7.42 3.03 -0.62
CA LEU A 23 -8.24 4.14 -1.11
C LEU A 23 -7.53 4.91 -2.21
N GLU A 24 -6.22 5.13 -2.06
CA GLU A 24 -5.38 5.79 -3.06
C GLU A 24 -5.25 4.96 -4.36
N VAL A 25 -5.11 3.63 -4.25
CA VAL A 25 -5.17 2.74 -5.42
C VAL A 25 -6.55 2.77 -6.07
N PHE A 26 -7.62 2.92 -5.29
CA PHE A 26 -8.98 2.99 -5.82
C PHE A 26 -9.19 4.29 -6.60
N THR A 27 -8.81 5.44 -6.06
CA THR A 27 -8.86 6.72 -6.79
C THR A 27 -7.98 6.70 -8.03
N LEU A 28 -6.79 6.11 -7.98
CA LEU A 28 -5.92 5.92 -9.16
C LEU A 28 -6.56 5.00 -10.21
N LYS A 29 -7.26 3.94 -9.80
CA LYS A 29 -8.03 3.07 -10.72
C LYS A 29 -9.20 3.81 -11.35
N VAL A 30 -9.91 4.65 -10.60
CA VAL A 30 -11.01 5.47 -11.13
C VAL A 30 -10.47 6.46 -12.16
N LYS A 31 -9.37 7.16 -11.85
CA LYS A 31 -8.68 8.06 -12.79
C LYS A 31 -8.16 7.33 -14.05
N LEU A 32 -7.69 6.09 -13.91
CA LEU A 32 -7.32 5.24 -15.05
C LEU A 32 -8.54 4.95 -15.93
N LYS A 33 -9.68 4.63 -15.30
CA LYS A 33 -10.92 4.26 -15.99
C LYS A 33 -11.58 5.45 -16.68
N THR A 34 -11.39 6.67 -16.18
CA THR A 34 -11.81 7.92 -16.85
C THR A 34 -10.86 8.33 -17.98
N MET A 35 -9.82 7.53 -18.30
CA MET A 35 -8.78 7.83 -19.29
C MET A 35 -8.03 9.15 -19.03
N GLN A 36 -8.10 9.70 -17.81
CA GLN A 36 -7.41 10.93 -17.39
C GLN A 36 -6.07 10.63 -16.72
N LEU A 37 -5.68 9.35 -16.61
CA LEU A 37 -4.43 8.97 -15.96
C LEU A 37 -3.27 9.00 -16.95
N THR A 38 -2.48 10.06 -16.90
CA THR A 38 -1.23 10.22 -17.64
C THR A 38 -0.11 9.32 -17.12
N ASN A 39 -0.19 8.84 -15.88
CA ASN A 39 0.91 8.13 -15.23
C ASN A 39 0.50 6.77 -14.64
N THR A 40 0.53 5.73 -15.47
CA THR A 40 0.24 4.34 -15.07
C THR A 40 1.31 3.76 -14.13
N ALA A 41 2.49 4.37 -14.07
CA ALA A 41 3.57 3.98 -13.18
C ALA A 41 3.21 4.14 -11.70
N GLU A 42 2.50 5.22 -11.34
CA GLU A 42 2.04 5.48 -9.96
C GLU A 42 1.09 4.39 -9.47
N LEU A 43 0.22 3.87 -10.35
CA LEU A 43 -0.65 2.75 -10.01
C LEU A 43 0.15 1.48 -9.69
N ARG A 44 1.24 1.23 -10.42
CA ARG A 44 2.12 0.08 -10.20
C ARG A 44 2.90 0.23 -8.89
N GLU A 45 3.38 1.43 -8.57
CA GLU A 45 4.06 1.71 -7.32
C GLU A 45 3.12 1.61 -6.12
N ALA A 46 1.92 2.18 -6.20
CA ALA A 46 0.92 2.10 -5.13
C ALA A 46 0.52 0.64 -4.84
N LYS A 47 0.38 -0.21 -5.88
CA LYS A 47 0.18 -1.66 -5.71
C LYS A 47 1.36 -2.35 -5.01
N LYS A 48 2.60 -2.00 -5.38
CA LYS A 48 3.81 -2.53 -4.73
C LYS A 48 3.89 -2.11 -3.27
N ASP A 49 3.55 -0.88 -2.95
CA ASP A 49 3.52 -0.39 -1.57
C ASP A 49 2.48 -1.13 -0.72
N VAL A 50 1.27 -1.40 -1.24
CA VAL A 50 0.26 -2.24 -0.56
C VAL A 50 0.78 -3.66 -0.32
N ALA A 51 1.49 -4.24 -1.29
CA ALA A 51 2.07 -5.57 -1.15
C ALA A 51 3.15 -5.59 -0.06
N ARG A 52 4.05 -4.60 -0.01
CA ARG A 52 5.08 -4.47 1.03
C ARG A 52 4.49 -4.37 2.44
N ILE A 53 3.41 -3.59 2.61
CA ILE A 53 2.70 -3.48 3.90
C ILE A 53 2.13 -4.83 4.32
N LYS A 54 1.48 -5.56 3.41
CA LYS A 54 0.98 -6.92 3.70
C LYS A 54 2.10 -7.89 4.08
N THR A 55 3.23 -7.83 3.39
CA THR A 55 4.41 -8.65 3.72
C THR A 55 4.96 -8.31 5.09
N ALA A 56 5.04 -7.02 5.48
CA ALA A 56 5.47 -6.61 6.81
C ALA A 56 4.52 -7.12 7.91
N ILE A 57 3.20 -7.03 7.69
CA ILE A 57 2.19 -7.60 8.60
C ILE A 57 2.40 -9.11 8.75
N SER A 58 2.54 -9.83 7.64
CA SER A 58 2.74 -11.29 7.65
C SER A 58 4.06 -11.69 8.31
N ALA A 59 5.13 -10.93 8.08
CA ALA A 59 6.42 -11.15 8.75
C ALA A 59 6.33 -10.95 10.26
N LYS A 60 5.60 -9.92 10.74
CA LYS A 60 5.31 -9.75 12.17
C LYS A 60 4.49 -10.89 12.76
N MET A 61 3.53 -11.43 12.01
CA MET A 61 2.71 -12.57 12.47
C MET A 61 3.46 -13.90 12.47
N LYS A 62 4.40 -14.11 11.54
CA LYS A 62 5.17 -15.37 11.41
C LYS A 62 6.32 -15.48 12.42
N ASN A 63 6.71 -14.40 13.08
CA ASN A 63 7.75 -14.40 14.12
C ASN A 63 7.21 -14.86 15.50
N ARG A 64 6.24 -15.77 15.52
CA ARG A 64 5.66 -16.41 16.71
C ARG A 64 5.93 -17.91 16.69
#